data_AF-W2ZRH1-F1
#
_entry.id   AF-W2ZRH1-F1
#
_cell.length_a   1.000
_cell.length_b   1.000
_cell.length_c   1.000
_cell.angle_alpha   90.00
_cell.angle_beta   90.00
_cell.angle_gamma   90.00
#
_symmetry.space_group_name_H-M   'P 1'
#
loop_
_entity.id
_entity.type
_entity.pdbx_description
1 polymer ?
#
loop_
_entity_poly.entity_id
_entity_poly.type
_entity_poly.pdbx_seq_one_letter_code
_entity_poly.pdbx_strand_id
1 'polypeptide(L)'
;MAAWDALVTKLVVDENFPRNKLSGKTASGRFDKLVEAHRAAAEESAKASGVDEDESEKVILLDDHATKTAAAKETELRKRELEEETSLVARRLAMESLKESGDDSTLVKKRKETELKDHLITLKEKELAERQEVRELEAERRRREREEDRDEAARARREANEQMLRLVSVIGDAVLAIVKANKKCD
;
A
#
# COMPACT_ATOMS: atom_id res chain seq x y z
N MET A 1 -15.33 5.84 18.55
CA MET A 1 -15.82 4.87 19.55
C MET A 1 -16.68 3.76 18.95
N ALA A 2 -17.71 4.07 18.15
CA ALA A 2 -18.60 3.06 17.56
C ALA A 2 -17.88 1.88 16.85
N ALA A 3 -16.79 2.14 16.14
CA ALA A 3 -15.99 1.09 15.51
C ALA A 3 -15.35 0.11 16.51
N TRP A 4 -14.83 0.62 17.63
CA TRP A 4 -14.27 -0.21 18.70
C TRP A 4 -15.35 -1.02 19.40
N ASP A 5 -16.53 -0.43 19.64
CA ASP A 5 -17.66 -1.14 20.23
C ASP A 5 -18.19 -2.25 19.31
N ALA A 6 -18.24 -2.00 17.99
CA ALA A 6 -18.59 -3.02 16.99
C ALA A 6 -17.56 -4.15 16.92
N LEU A 7 -16.26 -3.83 16.96
CA LEU A 7 -15.18 -4.84 17.01
C LEU A 7 -15.31 -5.71 18.25
N VAL A 8 -15.50 -5.08 19.41
CA VAL A 8 -15.67 -5.77 20.68
C VAL A 8 -16.90 -6.68 20.67
N THR A 9 -18.01 -6.23 20.08
CA THR A 9 -19.22 -7.06 19.95
C THR A 9 -18.94 -8.34 19.16
N LYS A 10 -18.17 -8.24 18.06
CA LYS A 10 -17.75 -9.42 17.29
C LYS A 10 -16.81 -10.34 18.08
N LEU A 11 -15.83 -9.76 18.78
CA LEU A 11 -14.87 -10.51 19.60
C LEU A 11 -15.53 -11.24 20.76
N VAL A 12 -16.53 -10.64 21.42
CA VAL A 12 -17.22 -11.27 22.56
C VAL A 12 -18.11 -12.44 22.12
N VAL A 13 -18.56 -12.45 20.86
CA VAL A 13 -19.36 -13.55 20.28
C VAL A 13 -18.49 -14.76 19.90
N ASP A 14 -17.20 -14.54 19.65
CA ASP A 14 -16.27 -15.60 19.27
C ASP A 14 -15.90 -16.49 20.47
N GLU A 15 -16.18 -17.79 20.37
CA GLU A 15 -15.90 -18.78 21.43
C GLU A 15 -14.40 -18.96 21.69
N ASN A 16 -13.55 -18.67 20.69
CA ASN A 16 -12.10 -18.73 20.81
C ASN A 16 -11.52 -17.47 21.46
N PHE A 17 -12.33 -16.43 21.70
CA PHE A 17 -11.89 -15.23 22.37
C PHE A 17 -12.13 -15.32 23.89
N PRO A 18 -11.08 -15.32 24.72
CA PRO A 18 -11.19 -15.67 26.13
C PRO A 18 -11.88 -14.61 27.01
N ARG A 19 -12.26 -13.45 26.46
CA ARG A 19 -12.83 -12.34 27.25
C ARG A 19 -14.29 -12.07 26.86
N ASN A 20 -15.18 -12.48 27.76
CA ASN A 20 -16.63 -12.25 27.65
C ASN A 20 -17.07 -10.82 28.00
N LYS A 21 -16.21 -10.01 28.65
CA LYS A 21 -16.52 -8.62 29.04
C LYS A 21 -15.38 -7.70 28.60
N LEU A 22 -15.52 -7.15 27.41
CA LEU A 22 -14.64 -6.12 26.86
C LEU A 22 -15.52 -4.93 26.47
N SER A 23 -15.02 -3.70 26.59
CA SER A 23 -15.68 -2.49 26.10
C SER A 23 -14.81 -1.81 25.05
N GLY A 24 -15.40 -1.07 24.11
CA GLY A 24 -14.61 -0.41 23.07
C GLY A 24 -13.55 0.54 23.63
N LYS A 25 -13.85 1.21 24.76
CA LYS A 25 -12.87 2.08 25.46
C LYS A 25 -11.67 1.29 25.97
N THR A 26 -11.93 0.10 26.53
CA THR A 26 -10.87 -0.78 27.05
C THR A 26 -10.08 -1.40 25.90
N ALA A 27 -10.74 -1.78 24.81
CA ALA A 27 -10.10 -2.32 23.61
C ALA A 27 -9.17 -1.29 22.96
N SER A 28 -9.67 -0.07 22.72
CA SER A 28 -8.89 1.05 22.20
C SER A 28 -7.67 1.32 23.09
N GLY A 29 -7.88 1.54 24.39
CA GLY A 29 -6.77 1.86 25.30
C GLY A 29 -5.74 0.74 25.44
N ARG A 30 -6.11 -0.52 25.19
CA ARG A 30 -5.15 -1.65 25.13
C ARG A 30 -4.39 -1.66 23.82
N PHE A 31 -5.06 -1.40 22.71
CA PHE A 31 -4.43 -1.29 21.40
C PHE A 31 -3.44 -0.11 21.36
N ASP A 32 -3.81 1.03 21.93
CA ASP A 32 -2.94 2.20 22.01
C ASP A 32 -1.64 1.88 22.76
N LYS A 33 -1.75 1.22 23.93
CA LYS A 33 -0.59 0.74 24.70
C LYS A 33 0.26 -0.27 23.92
N LEU A 34 -0.38 -1.12 23.12
CA LEU A 34 0.30 -2.10 22.30
C LEU A 34 1.13 -1.42 21.20
N VAL A 35 0.55 -0.43 20.52
CA VAL A 35 1.24 0.35 19.48
C VAL A 35 2.38 1.17 20.09
N GLU A 36 2.17 1.77 21.26
CA GLU A 36 3.21 2.53 21.97
C GLU A 36 4.41 1.66 22.35
N ALA A 37 4.15 0.49 22.94
CA ALA A 37 5.21 -0.46 23.29
C ALA A 37 5.97 -0.96 22.06
N HIS A 38 5.25 -1.23 20.96
CA HIS A 38 5.87 -1.63 19.70
C HIS A 38 6.77 -0.53 19.13
N ARG A 39 6.33 0.72 19.15
CA ARG A 39 7.14 1.85 18.69
C ARG A 39 8.41 2.01 19.51
N ALA A 40 8.32 1.86 20.83
CA ALA A 40 9.49 1.92 21.71
C ALA A 40 10.48 0.78 21.39
N ALA A 41 9.98 -0.44 21.18
CA ALA A 41 10.80 -1.59 20.79
C ALA A 41 11.46 -1.37 19.42
N ALA A 42 10.72 -0.90 18.41
CA ALA A 42 11.26 -0.62 17.09
C ALA A 42 12.37 0.46 17.13
N GLU A 43 12.23 1.48 17.99
CA GLU A 43 13.28 2.48 18.18
C GLU A 43 14.53 1.91 18.85
N GLU A 44 14.36 0.97 19.78
CA GLU A 44 15.45 0.25 20.44
C GLU A 44 16.17 -0.70 19.46
N SER A 45 15.42 -1.52 18.71
CA SER A 45 15.97 -2.40 17.66
C SER A 45 16.68 -1.60 16.57
N ALA A 46 16.15 -0.43 16.16
CA ALA A 46 16.82 0.44 15.20
C ALA A 46 18.19 0.94 15.70
N LYS A 47 18.36 1.11 17.02
CA LYS A 47 19.65 1.48 17.64
C LYS A 47 20.57 0.28 17.83
N ALA A 48 20.02 -0.92 17.97
CA ALA A 48 20.75 -2.19 18.14
C ALA A 48 21.08 -2.91 16.82
N SER A 49 20.82 -2.27 15.67
CA SER A 49 20.97 -2.81 14.31
C SER A 49 22.24 -3.65 14.12
N GLY A 50 22.07 -4.95 13.86
CA GLY A 50 23.15 -5.92 13.66
C GLY A 50 22.91 -7.32 14.22
N VAL A 51 21.79 -7.55 14.92
CA VAL A 51 21.39 -8.86 15.44
C VAL A 51 20.22 -9.39 14.61
N ASP A 52 20.25 -10.69 14.27
CA ASP A 52 19.14 -11.40 13.63
C ASP A 52 18.01 -11.56 14.67
N GLU A 53 16.87 -10.90 14.42
CA GLU A 53 15.72 -10.90 15.32
C GLU A 53 14.62 -11.79 14.72
N ASP A 54 14.12 -12.75 15.51
CA ASP A 54 12.93 -13.54 15.15
C ASP A 54 11.69 -12.64 15.18
N GLU A 55 11.20 -12.24 14.01
CA GLU A 55 9.97 -11.47 13.87
C GLU A 55 8.73 -12.36 14.09
N SER A 56 8.06 -12.18 15.22
CA SER A 56 6.74 -12.80 15.43
C SER A 56 5.68 -12.16 14.52
N GLU A 57 4.66 -12.92 14.11
CA GLU A 57 3.52 -12.43 13.31
C GLU A 57 2.88 -11.15 13.89
N LYS A 58 2.87 -11.03 15.21
CA LYS A 58 2.38 -9.83 15.92
C LYS A 58 3.18 -8.58 15.55
N VAL A 59 4.51 -8.69 15.44
CA VAL A 59 5.40 -7.57 15.09
C VAL A 59 5.13 -7.16 13.65
N ILE A 60 5.10 -8.13 12.73
CA ILE A 60 4.77 -7.91 11.31
C ILE A 60 3.45 -7.15 11.16
N LEU A 61 2.38 -7.58 11.86
CA LEU A 61 1.08 -6.91 11.81
C LEU A 61 1.10 -5.48 12.37
N LEU A 62 1.93 -5.20 13.38
CA LEU A 62 2.06 -3.88 13.97
C LEU A 62 2.89 -2.95 13.08
N ASP A 63 3.91 -3.44 12.40
CA ASP A 63 4.64 -2.72 11.35
C ASP A 63 3.75 -2.38 10.16
N ASP A 64 2.94 -3.34 9.71
CA ASP A 64 1.95 -3.14 8.65
C ASP A 64 0.93 -2.05 9.00
N HIS A 65 0.51 -1.99 10.26
CA HIS A 65 -0.37 -0.93 10.75
C HIS A 65 0.36 0.43 10.83
N ALA A 66 1.61 0.43 11.30
CA ALA A 66 2.42 1.64 11.40
C ALA A 66 2.67 2.28 10.02
N THR A 67 3.01 1.46 9.01
CA THR A 67 3.22 1.93 7.63
C THR A 67 1.94 2.52 7.02
N LYS A 68 0.80 1.82 7.16
CA LYS A 68 -0.51 2.31 6.67
C LYS A 68 -0.92 3.63 7.32
N THR A 69 -0.69 3.78 8.63
CA THR A 69 -1.05 5.01 9.35
C THR A 69 -0.08 6.17 9.07
N ALA A 70 1.21 5.90 8.83
CA ALA A 70 2.17 6.90 8.39
C ALA A 70 1.81 7.47 7.01
N ALA A 71 1.50 6.61 6.04
CA ALA A 71 1.07 7.02 4.71
C ALA A 71 -0.21 7.88 4.74
N ALA A 72 -1.18 7.52 5.59
CA ALA A 72 -2.40 8.30 5.76
C ALA A 72 -2.11 9.71 6.31
N LYS A 73 -1.20 9.85 7.30
CA LYS A 73 -0.80 11.16 7.83
C LYS A 73 -0.03 12.00 6.81
N GLU A 74 0.84 11.37 6.03
CA GLU A 74 1.63 12.05 5.00
C GLU A 74 0.74 12.62 3.88
N THR A 75 -0.28 11.87 3.46
CA THR A 75 -1.26 12.34 2.47
C THR A 75 -2.10 13.51 2.98
N GLU A 76 -2.53 13.48 4.25
CA GLU A 76 -3.23 14.59 4.89
C GLU A 76 -2.34 15.84 5.01
N LEU A 77 -1.08 15.66 5.39
CA LEU A 77 -0.11 16.75 5.49
C LEU A 77 0.16 17.39 4.11
N ARG A 78 0.38 16.59 3.06
CA ARG A 78 0.54 17.10 1.69
C ARG A 78 -0.68 17.89 1.22
N LYS A 79 -1.89 17.43 1.54
CA LYS A 79 -3.12 18.16 1.20
C LYS A 79 -3.14 19.54 1.86
N ARG A 80 -2.76 19.61 3.14
CA ARG A 80 -2.69 20.87 3.88
C ARG A 80 -1.62 21.81 3.30
N GLU A 81 -0.44 21.30 2.96
CA GLU A 81 0.62 22.10 2.33
C GLU A 81 0.15 22.70 0.99
N LEU A 82 -0.56 21.93 0.18
CA LEU A 82 -1.14 22.41 -1.08
C LEU A 82 -2.21 23.48 -0.84
N GLU A 83 -3.07 23.31 0.17
CA GLU A 83 -4.05 24.34 0.58
C GLU A 83 -3.35 25.64 1.06
N GLU A 84 -2.25 25.52 1.79
CA GLU A 84 -1.45 26.67 2.24
C GLU A 84 -0.76 27.36 1.05
N GLU A 85 -0.18 26.61 0.12
CA GLU A 85 0.47 27.13 -1.09
C GLU A 85 -0.52 27.85 -2.00
N THR A 86 -1.68 27.25 -2.27
CA THR A 86 -2.74 27.87 -3.07
C THR A 86 -3.26 29.17 -2.42
N SER A 87 -3.39 29.19 -1.10
CA SER A 87 -3.75 30.40 -0.34
C SER A 87 -2.71 31.52 -0.49
N LEU A 88 -1.42 31.19 -0.44
CA LEU A 88 -0.33 32.15 -0.64
C LEU A 88 -0.34 32.74 -2.06
N VAL A 89 -0.60 31.92 -3.08
CA VAL A 89 -0.72 32.39 -4.47
C VAL A 89 -1.90 33.34 -4.63
N ALA A 90 -3.08 32.99 -4.08
CA ALA A 90 -4.25 33.86 -4.11
C ALA A 90 -4.00 35.21 -3.42
N ARG A 91 -3.32 35.20 -2.26
CA ARG A 91 -2.95 36.42 -1.53
C ARG A 91 -1.98 37.29 -2.32
N ARG A 92 -0.99 36.69 -3.00
CA ARG A 92 -0.02 37.40 -3.85
C ARG A 92 -0.72 38.09 -5.02
N LEU A 93 -1.57 37.36 -5.74
CA LEU A 93 -2.33 37.90 -6.88
C LEU A 93 -3.26 39.06 -6.45
N ALA A 94 -3.91 38.92 -5.30
CA ALA A 94 -4.73 40.00 -4.73
C ALA A 94 -3.90 41.27 -4.44
N MET A 95 -2.72 41.12 -3.82
CA MET A 95 -1.83 42.25 -3.54
C MET A 95 -1.26 42.90 -4.81
N GLU A 96 -0.95 42.11 -5.84
CA GLU A 96 -0.47 42.61 -7.13
C GLU A 96 -1.55 43.41 -7.87
N SER A 97 -2.79 42.92 -7.87
CA SER A 97 -3.93 43.62 -8.48
C SER A 97 -4.19 44.99 -7.83
N LEU A 98 -3.96 45.11 -6.52
CA LEU A 98 -4.09 46.36 -5.78
C LEU A 98 -2.97 47.36 -6.14
N LYS A 99 -1.80 46.86 -6.53
CA LYS A 99 -0.63 47.67 -6.90
C LYS A 99 -0.70 48.14 -8.35
N GLU A 100 -1.37 47.38 -9.22
CA GLU A 100 -1.51 47.67 -10.65
C GLU A 100 -2.66 48.64 -10.98
N SER A 101 -3.61 48.88 -10.08
CA SER A 101 -4.69 49.87 -10.28
C SER A 101 -4.23 51.33 -10.22
N GLY A 102 -2.92 51.59 -10.16
CA GLY A 102 -2.33 52.92 -9.97
C GLY A 102 -1.80 53.64 -11.23
N ASP A 103 -1.65 52.98 -12.39
CA ASP A 103 -1.11 53.67 -13.57
C ASP A 103 -1.53 53.07 -14.93
N ASP A 104 -1.49 53.91 -15.96
CA ASP A 104 -2.04 53.81 -17.32
C ASP A 104 -2.04 52.41 -17.99
N SER A 105 -3.23 51.88 -18.33
CA SER A 105 -3.45 50.43 -18.26
C SER A 105 -3.77 49.71 -19.58
N THR A 106 -3.82 50.33 -20.76
CA THR A 106 -4.46 49.65 -21.92
C THR A 106 -3.52 48.73 -22.72
N LEU A 107 -2.24 49.05 -22.86
CA LEU A 107 -1.26 48.26 -23.62
C LEU A 107 -0.56 47.19 -22.76
N VAL A 108 -0.24 47.50 -21.51
CA VAL A 108 0.35 46.56 -20.55
C VAL A 108 -0.63 45.42 -20.22
N LYS A 109 -1.93 45.72 -20.12
CA LYS A 109 -2.97 44.70 -19.91
C LYS A 109 -3.02 43.65 -21.02
N LYS A 110 -2.83 44.03 -22.29
CA LYS A 110 -2.86 43.06 -23.41
C LYS A 110 -1.67 42.10 -23.41
N ARG A 111 -0.46 42.57 -23.07
CA ARG A 111 0.71 41.68 -22.92
C ARG A 111 0.58 40.73 -21.74
N LYS A 112 0.08 41.22 -20.60
CA LYS A 112 -0.18 40.38 -19.43
C LYS A 112 -1.31 39.37 -19.68
N GLU A 113 -2.33 39.71 -20.46
CA GLU A 113 -3.38 38.78 -20.86
C GLU A 113 -2.85 37.64 -21.74
N THR A 114 -1.92 37.91 -22.66
CA THR A 114 -1.28 36.86 -23.45
C THR A 114 -0.39 35.95 -22.61
N GLU A 115 0.40 36.51 -21.68
CA GLU A 115 1.23 35.72 -20.77
C GLU A 115 0.39 34.83 -19.84
N LEU A 116 -0.74 35.33 -19.35
CA LEU A 116 -1.70 34.54 -18.56
C LEU A 116 -2.34 33.40 -19.36
N LYS A 117 -2.68 33.64 -20.63
CA LYS A 117 -3.20 32.59 -21.52
C LYS A 117 -2.16 31.52 -21.79
N ASP A 118 -0.93 31.91 -22.07
CA ASP A 118 0.18 30.97 -22.30
C ASP A 118 0.46 30.15 -21.04
N HIS A 119 0.47 30.77 -19.85
CA HIS A 119 0.58 30.02 -18.60
C HIS A 119 -0.58 29.05 -18.37
N LEU A 120 -1.81 29.44 -18.67
CA LEU A 120 -2.96 28.55 -18.54
C LEU A 120 -2.86 27.35 -19.50
N ILE A 121 -2.37 27.57 -20.72
CA ILE A 121 -2.09 26.51 -21.69
C ILE A 121 -1.02 25.56 -21.14
N THR A 122 0.11 26.08 -20.65
CA THR A 122 1.19 25.23 -20.11
C THR A 122 0.74 24.41 -18.89
N LEU A 123 -0.11 24.97 -18.02
CA LEU A 123 -0.70 24.23 -16.90
C LEU A 123 -1.63 23.13 -17.40
N LYS A 124 -2.43 23.41 -18.43
CA LYS A 124 -3.35 22.42 -19.00
C LYS A 124 -2.61 21.30 -19.73
N GLU A 125 -1.52 21.61 -20.41
CA GLU A 125 -0.63 20.63 -21.04
C GLU A 125 0.02 19.70 -20.01
N LYS A 126 0.51 20.27 -18.89
CA LYS A 126 1.05 19.47 -17.77
C LYS A 126 0.01 18.55 -17.15
N GLU A 127 -1.19 19.05 -16.88
CA GLU A 127 -2.30 18.24 -16.36
C GLU A 127 -2.69 17.10 -17.32
N LEU A 128 -2.66 17.36 -18.64
CA LEU A 128 -2.92 16.34 -19.64
C LEU A 128 -1.80 15.31 -19.72
N ALA A 129 -0.54 15.72 -19.59
CA ALA A 129 0.63 14.84 -19.58
C ALA A 129 0.61 13.92 -18.35
N GLU A 130 0.39 14.45 -17.16
CA GLU A 130 0.24 13.64 -15.94
C GLU A 130 -0.91 12.62 -16.08
N ARG A 131 -2.04 13.05 -16.65
CA ARG A 131 -3.16 12.14 -16.90
C ARG A 131 -2.85 11.09 -17.98
N GLN A 132 -1.96 11.38 -18.93
CA GLN A 132 -1.46 10.41 -19.88
C GLN A 132 -0.54 9.40 -19.20
N GLU A 133 0.41 9.86 -18.39
CA GLU A 133 1.33 9.00 -17.63
C GLU A 133 0.59 8.04 -16.71
N VAL A 134 -0.44 8.51 -15.98
CA VAL A 134 -1.26 7.64 -15.13
C VAL A 134 -1.92 6.53 -15.95
N ARG A 135 -2.44 6.85 -17.14
CA ARG A 135 -3.05 5.83 -18.03
C ARG A 135 -2.02 4.86 -18.57
N GLU A 136 -0.81 5.32 -18.85
CA GLU A 136 0.29 4.48 -19.34
C GLU A 136 0.79 3.53 -18.24
N LEU A 137 1.00 4.02 -17.02
CA LEU A 137 1.35 3.20 -15.86
C LEU A 137 0.28 2.14 -15.56
N GLU A 138 -1.00 2.51 -15.64
CA GLU A 138 -2.10 1.55 -15.46
C GLU A 138 -2.16 0.51 -16.61
N ALA A 139 -1.84 0.93 -17.83
CA ALA A 139 -1.75 0.01 -18.97
C ALA A 139 -0.55 -0.94 -18.84
N GLU A 140 0.58 -0.46 -18.34
CA GLU A 140 1.79 -1.23 -18.08
C GLU A 140 1.58 -2.22 -16.93
N ARG A 141 0.96 -1.77 -15.83
CA ARG A 141 0.55 -2.66 -14.74
C ARG A 141 -0.33 -3.80 -15.24
N ARG A 142 -1.34 -3.50 -16.07
CA ARG A 142 -2.20 -4.53 -16.68
C ARG A 142 -1.44 -5.44 -17.65
N ARG A 143 -0.35 -4.98 -18.27
CA ARG A 143 0.51 -5.85 -19.10
C ARG A 143 1.31 -6.80 -18.22
N ARG A 144 1.88 -6.27 -17.14
CA ARG A 144 2.67 -7.02 -16.16
C ARG A 144 1.84 -8.09 -15.47
N GLU A 145 0.64 -7.77 -14.99
CA GLU A 145 -0.27 -8.77 -14.41
C GLU A 145 -0.55 -9.92 -15.39
N ARG A 146 -0.79 -9.61 -16.67
CA ARG A 146 -1.00 -10.64 -17.70
C ARG A 146 0.24 -11.48 -18.02
N GLU A 147 1.43 -10.95 -17.78
CA GLU A 147 2.70 -11.67 -17.93
C GLU A 147 2.94 -12.58 -16.73
N GLU A 148 2.73 -12.05 -15.52
CA GLU A 148 2.77 -12.80 -14.25
C GLU A 148 1.77 -13.98 -14.28
N ASP A 149 0.54 -13.77 -14.76
CA ASP A 149 -0.46 -14.84 -14.94
C ASP A 149 0.04 -15.97 -15.86
N ARG A 150 0.74 -15.61 -16.96
CA ARG A 150 1.28 -16.60 -17.89
C ARG A 150 2.43 -17.39 -17.26
N ASP A 151 3.28 -16.70 -16.50
CA ASP A 151 4.39 -17.32 -15.80
C ASP A 151 3.92 -18.22 -14.67
N GLU A 152 2.90 -17.81 -13.91
CA GLU A 152 2.24 -18.65 -12.91
C GLU A 152 1.62 -19.89 -13.54
N ALA A 153 0.89 -19.75 -14.65
CA ALA A 153 0.35 -20.90 -15.36
C ALA A 153 1.46 -21.84 -15.88
N ALA A 154 2.59 -21.29 -16.32
CA ALA A 154 3.74 -22.09 -16.75
C ALA A 154 4.40 -22.81 -15.57
N ARG A 155 4.55 -22.17 -14.41
CA ARG A 155 5.06 -22.78 -13.17
C ARG A 155 4.14 -23.90 -12.69
N ALA A 156 2.84 -23.65 -12.59
CA ALA A 156 1.85 -24.64 -12.19
C ALA A 156 1.87 -25.89 -13.11
N ARG A 157 2.05 -25.69 -14.43
CA ARG A 157 2.22 -26.80 -15.38
C ARG A 157 3.50 -27.60 -15.13
N ARG A 158 4.62 -26.93 -14.84
CA ARG A 158 5.88 -27.62 -14.50
C ARG A 158 5.75 -28.41 -13.21
N GLU A 159 5.18 -27.82 -12.17
CA GLU A 159 4.94 -28.47 -10.89
C GLU A 159 4.01 -29.68 -11.02
N ALA A 160 2.91 -29.56 -11.76
CA ALA A 160 2.03 -30.68 -12.05
C ALA A 160 2.75 -31.81 -12.79
N ASN A 161 3.58 -31.48 -13.78
CA ASN A 161 4.39 -32.46 -14.49
C ASN A 161 5.41 -33.15 -13.57
N GLU A 162 6.07 -32.41 -12.69
CA GLU A 162 6.98 -32.98 -11.69
C GLU A 162 6.26 -33.90 -10.70
N GLN A 163 5.09 -33.49 -10.20
CA GLN A 163 4.28 -34.32 -9.30
C GLN A 163 3.86 -35.63 -9.97
N MET A 164 3.45 -35.57 -11.25
CA MET A 164 3.11 -36.75 -12.02
C MET A 164 4.31 -37.69 -12.20
N LEU A 165 5.49 -37.15 -12.52
CA LEU A 165 6.73 -37.95 -12.64
C LEU A 165 7.10 -38.61 -11.30
N ARG A 166 6.97 -37.90 -10.18
CA ARG A 166 7.20 -38.47 -8.84
C ARG A 166 6.23 -39.62 -8.56
N LEU A 167 4.95 -39.47 -8.89
CA LEU A 167 3.95 -40.53 -8.72
C LEU A 167 4.27 -41.75 -9.58
N VAL A 168 4.63 -41.55 -10.85
CA VAL A 168 5.04 -42.65 -11.76
C VAL A 168 6.27 -43.37 -11.22
N SER A 169 7.24 -42.65 -10.66
CA SER A 169 8.41 -43.27 -10.00
C SER A 169 8.00 -44.16 -8.83
N VAL A 170 7.15 -43.65 -7.92
CA VAL A 170 6.67 -44.42 -6.74
C VAL A 170 5.89 -45.67 -7.16
N ILE A 171 5.01 -45.55 -8.16
CA ILE A 171 4.26 -46.70 -8.69
C ILE A 171 5.21 -47.70 -9.34
N GLY A 172 6.19 -47.21 -10.11
CA GLY A 172 7.23 -48.04 -10.72
C GLY A 172 7.98 -48.86 -9.69
N ASP A 173 8.45 -48.23 -8.61
CA ASP A 173 9.16 -48.89 -7.51
C ASP A 173 8.28 -49.95 -6.80
N ALA A 174 7.00 -49.64 -6.57
CA ALA A 174 6.05 -50.56 -5.97
C ALA A 174 5.82 -51.80 -6.84
N VAL A 175 5.61 -51.63 -8.15
CA VAL A 175 5.48 -52.74 -9.11
C VAL A 175 6.75 -53.59 -9.12
N LEU A 176 7.92 -52.96 -9.13
CA LEU A 176 9.21 -53.64 -9.13
C LEU A 176 9.42 -54.47 -7.84
N ALA A 177 8.95 -53.96 -6.70
CA ALA A 177 8.95 -54.70 -5.44
C ALA A 177 8.03 -55.93 -5.48
N ILE A 178 6.81 -55.80 -6.01
CA ILE A 178 5.87 -56.92 -6.16
C ILE A 178 6.44 -58.01 -7.07
N VAL A 179 7.01 -57.64 -8.23
CA VAL A 179 7.64 -58.59 -9.15
C VAL A 179 8.80 -59.32 -8.49
N LYS A 180 9.64 -58.62 -7.73
CA LYS A 180 10.74 -59.24 -6.96
C LYS A 180 10.25 -60.18 -5.87
N ALA A 181 9.15 -59.85 -5.20
CA ALA A 181 8.57 -60.71 -4.17
C ALA A 181 8.02 -62.01 -4.76
N ASN A 182 7.28 -61.93 -5.88
CA ASN A 182 6.75 -63.11 -6.57
C ASN A 182 7.87 -64.03 -7.08
N LYS A 183 8.98 -63.48 -7.57
CA LYS A 183 10.12 -64.25 -8.10
C LYS A 183 10.97 -64.95 -7.02
N LYS A 184 10.74 -64.68 -5.74
CA LYS A 184 11.40 -65.35 -4.60
C LYS A 184 10.58 -66.49 -4.00
N CYS A 185 9.31 -66.62 -4.39
CA CYS A 185 8.39 -67.64 -3.88
C CYS A 185 8.19 -68.83 -4.84
N ASP A 186 8.77 -68.78 -6.04
CA ASP A 186 9.01 -69.92 -6.94
C ASP A 186 10.44 -70.43 -6.76
#